data_AF-A0A0F5JT88-F1
#
_entry.id   AF-A0A0F5JT88-F1
#
_cell.length_a   1.000
_cell.length_b   1.000
_cell.length_c   1.000
_cell.angle_alpha   90.00
_cell.angle_beta   90.00
_cell.angle_gamma   90.00
#
_symmetry.space_group_name_H-M   'P 1'
#
loop_
_entity.id
_entity.type
_entity.pdbx_description
1 polymer ?
#
loop_
_entity_poly.entity_id
_entity_poly.type
_entity_poly.pdbx_seq_one_letter_code
_entity_poly.pdbx_strand_id
1 'polypeptide(L)'
;MARKIQGVILQAVSLTGQNRVAEEIQRSPATISRWLSQEDEMPRCCEIIAALNLKVVPKSAVCVSQRTFEAYKILAAEHMRAVSREEQLSWDE
;
A
#
# COMPACT_ATOMS: atom_id res chain seq x y z
N MET A 1 -4.57 -12.69 -0.77
CA MET A 1 -4.55 -11.33 -1.36
C MET A 1 -5.74 -10.49 -0.87
N ALA A 2 -6.98 -10.98 -0.96
CA ALA A 2 -8.19 -10.31 -0.48
C ALA A 2 -8.11 -9.79 0.97
N ARG A 3 -7.68 -10.62 1.94
CA ARG A 3 -7.49 -10.20 3.34
C ARG A 3 -6.54 -9.00 3.53
N LYS A 4 -5.49 -8.90 2.69
CA LYS A 4 -4.55 -7.77 2.73
C LYS A 4 -5.21 -6.50 2.19
N ILE A 5 -5.97 -6.62 1.11
CA ILE A 5 -6.74 -5.50 0.53
C ILE A 5 -7.75 -4.98 1.55
N GLN A 6 -8.48 -5.88 2.20
CA GLN A 6 -9.42 -5.55 3.26
C GLN A 6 -8.75 -4.77 4.40
N GLY A 7 -7.60 -5.22 4.89
CA GLY A 7 -6.84 -4.50 5.92
C GLY A 7 -6.46 -3.08 5.49
N VAL A 8 -6.00 -2.90 4.24
CA VAL A 8 -5.65 -1.57 3.70
C VAL A 8 -6.88 -0.67 3.61
N ILE A 9 -8.02 -1.18 3.15
CA ILE A 9 -9.27 -0.42 3.06
C ILE A 9 -9.73 0.01 4.45
N LEU A 10 -9.80 -0.92 5.41
CA LEU A 10 -10.23 -0.61 6.78
C LEU A 10 -9.33 0.43 7.45
N GLN A 11 -8.01 0.30 7.30
CA GLN A 11 -7.06 1.27 7.82
C GLN A 11 -7.26 2.65 7.17
N ALA A 12 -7.41 2.71 5.84
CA ALA A 12 -7.59 3.97 5.12
C ALA A 12 -8.91 4.66 5.48
N VAL A 13 -10.00 3.90 5.62
CA VAL A 13 -11.29 4.42 6.06
C VAL A 13 -11.22 4.91 7.50
N SER A 14 -10.54 4.21 8.39
CA SER A 14 -10.35 4.66 9.78
C SER A 14 -9.59 5.98 9.86
N LEU A 15 -8.61 6.22 8.97
CA LEU A 15 -7.84 7.47 8.92
C LEU A 15 -8.64 8.62 8.28
N THR A 16 -9.47 8.32 7.28
CA THR A 16 -10.22 9.34 6.52
C THR A 16 -11.55 9.72 7.18
N GLY A 17 -12.18 8.77 7.86
CA GLY A 17 -13.51 8.88 8.44
C GLY A 17 -14.63 8.48 7.45
N GLN A 18 -15.60 7.70 7.95
CA GLN A 18 -16.70 7.18 7.13
C GLN A 18 -17.57 8.29 6.51
N ASN A 19 -17.81 9.39 7.23
CA ASN A 19 -18.60 10.52 6.74
C ASN A 19 -17.98 11.16 5.50
N ARG A 20 -16.66 11.35 5.51
CA ARG A 20 -15.93 11.94 4.39
C ARG A 20 -15.90 11.00 3.18
N VAL A 21 -15.76 9.69 3.42
CA VAL A 21 -15.89 8.70 2.34
C VAL A 21 -17.30 8.72 1.75
N ALA A 22 -18.33 8.79 2.60
CA ALA A 22 -19.72 8.84 2.18
C ALA A 22 -20.04 10.07 1.32
N GLU A 23 -19.53 11.24 1.72
CA GLU A 23 -19.65 12.50 0.98
C GLU A 23 -19.01 12.39 -0.42
N GLU A 24 -17.77 11.91 -0.50
CA GLU A 24 -17.02 11.79 -1.75
C GLU A 24 -17.72 10.86 -2.77
N ILE A 25 -18.33 9.77 -2.29
CA ILE A 25 -19.02 8.81 -3.17
C ILE A 25 -20.54 9.07 -3.28
N GLN A 26 -21.02 10.19 -2.73
CA GLN A 26 -22.43 10.60 -2.75
C GLN A 26 -23.38 9.55 -2.15
N ARG A 27 -23.02 9.00 -0.99
CA ARG A 27 -23.82 8.03 -0.24
C ARG A 27 -24.02 8.48 1.20
N SER A 28 -24.92 7.81 1.91
CA SER A 28 -25.12 8.07 3.34
C SER A 28 -24.01 7.41 4.18
N PRO A 29 -23.60 7.99 5.31
CA PRO A 29 -22.68 7.35 6.23
C PRO A 29 -23.16 5.98 6.72
N ALA A 30 -24.48 5.80 6.89
CA ALA A 30 -25.08 4.52 7.26
C ALA A 30 -24.86 3.44 6.19
N THR A 31 -24.88 3.81 4.91
CA THR A 31 -24.56 2.90 3.80
C THR A 31 -23.10 2.43 3.88
N ILE A 32 -22.16 3.35 4.13
CA ILE A 32 -20.74 3.02 4.29
C ILE A 32 -20.52 2.12 5.50
N SER A 33 -21.10 2.49 6.65
CA SER A 33 -21.01 1.72 7.88
C SER A 33 -21.54 0.29 7.69
N ARG A 34 -22.71 0.14 7.06
CA ARG A 34 -23.28 -1.17 6.74
C ARG A 34 -22.36 -2.00 5.84
N TRP A 35 -21.84 -1.40 4.77
CA TRP A 35 -20.93 -2.08 3.86
C TRP A 35 -19.65 -2.57 4.55
N LEU A 36 -19.05 -1.74 5.43
CA LEU A 36 -17.84 -2.09 6.18
C LEU A 36 -18.07 -3.18 7.24
N SER A 37 -19.28 -3.22 7.79
CA SER A 37 -19.65 -4.10 8.91
C SER A 37 -20.26 -5.43 8.45
N GLN A 38 -20.74 -5.49 7.20
CA GLN A 38 -21.33 -6.71 6.64
C GLN A 38 -20.25 -7.75 6.34
N GLU A 39 -20.49 -8.97 6.79
CA GLU A 39 -19.55 -10.09 6.66
C GLU A 39 -19.32 -10.52 5.20
N ASP A 40 -20.28 -10.27 4.30
CA ASP A 40 -20.18 -10.77 2.92
C ASP A 40 -19.84 -9.70 1.88
N GLU A 41 -20.32 -8.46 2.01
CA GLU A 41 -20.23 -7.48 0.92
C GLU A 41 -18.81 -6.95 0.72
N MET A 42 -18.15 -6.51 1.80
CA MET A 42 -16.80 -5.97 1.69
C MET A 42 -15.76 -7.07 1.39
N PRO A 43 -15.82 -8.27 2.02
CA PRO A 43 -14.94 -9.37 1.64
C PRO A 43 -15.12 -9.80 0.18
N ARG A 44 -16.35 -9.90 -0.33
CA ARG A 44 -16.61 -10.20 -1.75
C ARG A 44 -16.01 -9.14 -2.69
N CYS A 45 -16.11 -7.87 -2.33
CA CYS A 45 -15.44 -6.79 -3.08
C CYS A 45 -13.91 -7.00 -3.11
N CYS A 46 -13.30 -7.33 -1.96
CA CYS A 46 -11.87 -7.60 -1.88
C CYS A 46 -11.44 -8.85 -2.67
N GLU A 47 -12.29 -9.86 -2.74
CA GLU A 47 -12.09 -11.06 -3.56
C GLU A 47 -12.14 -10.74 -5.06
N ILE A 48 -13.09 -9.92 -5.50
CA ILE A 48 -13.16 -9.46 -6.90
C ILE A 48 -11.87 -8.72 -7.28
N ILE A 49 -11.41 -7.77 -6.45
CA ILE A 49 -10.16 -7.03 -6.69
C ILE A 49 -8.97 -8.00 -6.78
N ALA A 50 -8.91 -9.00 -5.90
CA ALA A 50 -7.87 -10.02 -5.94
C ALA A 50 -7.93 -10.90 -7.19
N ALA A 51 -9.13 -11.33 -7.60
CA ALA A 51 -9.34 -12.15 -8.79
C ALA A 51 -8.94 -11.41 -10.08
N LEU A 52 -9.13 -10.09 -10.11
CA LEU A 52 -8.69 -9.22 -11.20
C LEU A 52 -7.18 -8.90 -11.17
N ASN A 53 -6.42 -9.48 -10.23
CA ASN A 53 -4.99 -9.21 -10.02
C ASN A 53 -4.68 -7.72 -9.81
N LEU A 54 -5.63 -6.97 -9.23
CA LEU A 54 -5.47 -5.56 -8.94
C LEU A 54 -4.80 -5.37 -7.57
N LYS A 55 -3.99 -4.32 -7.47
CA LYS A 55 -3.27 -3.96 -6.25
C LYS A 55 -3.88 -2.69 -5.65
N VAL A 56 -4.26 -2.76 -4.37
CA VAL A 56 -4.74 -1.60 -3.60
C VAL A 56 -3.59 -1.08 -2.73
N VAL A 57 -3.23 0.18 -2.94
CA VAL A 57 -2.19 0.90 -2.19
C VAL A 57 -2.61 2.37 -2.00
N PRO A 58 -2.07 3.07 -0.99
CA PRO A 58 -2.24 4.52 -0.88
C PRO A 58 -1.77 5.23 -2.15
N LYS A 59 -2.44 6.34 -2.53
CA LYS A 59 -2.08 7.12 -3.72
C LYS A 59 -0.66 7.67 -3.69
N SER A 60 -0.08 7.86 -2.51
CA SER A 60 1.31 8.29 -2.33
C SER A 60 2.35 7.21 -2.65
N ALA A 61 1.93 5.95 -2.80
CA ALA A 61 2.84 4.86 -3.11
C ALA A 61 3.16 4.80 -4.60
N VAL A 62 4.45 4.72 -4.92
CA VAL A 62 4.90 4.45 -6.29
C VAL A 62 4.82 2.95 -6.55
N CYS A 63 4.12 2.55 -7.60
CA CYS A 63 4.08 1.17 -8.08
C CYS A 63 5.07 0.99 -9.22
N VAL A 64 6.12 0.21 -8.97
CA VAL A 64 7.08 -0.20 -10.01
C VAL A 64 6.94 -1.70 -10.29
N SER A 65 7.43 -2.14 -11.45
CA SER A 65 7.50 -3.56 -11.75
C SER A 65 8.39 -4.29 -10.74
N GLN A 66 8.13 -5.58 -10.50
CA GLN A 66 8.97 -6.38 -9.59
C GLN A 66 10.45 -6.34 -10.03
N ARG A 67 10.69 -6.45 -11.34
CA ARG A 67 12.04 -6.38 -11.92
C ARG A 67 12.72 -5.05 -11.58
N THR A 68 12.01 -3.95 -11.75
CA THR A 68 12.51 -2.60 -11.45
C THR A 68 12.79 -2.45 -9.96
N PHE A 69 11.90 -2.95 -9.10
CA PHE A 69 12.09 -2.89 -7.65
C PHE A 69 13.33 -3.65 -7.19
N GLU A 70 13.55 -4.86 -7.70
CA GLU A 70 14.75 -5.64 -7.35
C GLU A 70 16.02 -4.99 -7.89
N ALA A 71 15.99 -4.41 -9.09
CA ALA A 71 17.12 -3.65 -9.63
C ALA A 71 17.50 -2.48 -8.70
N TYR A 72 16.50 -1.73 -8.21
CA TYR A 72 16.76 -0.66 -7.24
C TYR A 72 17.31 -1.17 -5.92
N LYS A 73 16.82 -2.31 -5.41
CA LYS A 73 17.37 -2.90 -4.18
C LYS A 73 18.84 -3.30 -4.34
N ILE A 74 19.22 -3.86 -5.49
CA ILE A 74 20.61 -4.22 -5.79
C ILE A 74 21.47 -2.95 -5.83
N LEU A 75 21.07 -1.95 -6.61
CA LEU A 75 21.80 -0.68 -6.72
C LEU A 75 21.96 0.00 -5.36
N ALA A 76 20.90 0.08 -4.56
CA ALA A 76 20.96 0.65 -3.22
C ALA A 76 21.92 -0.12 -2.31
N ALA A 77 21.91 -1.46 -2.35
CA ALA A 77 22.82 -2.28 -1.56
C ALA A 77 24.30 -2.09 -1.98
N GLU A 78 24.57 -1.96 -3.28
CA GLU A 78 25.91 -1.69 -3.80
C GLU A 78 26.43 -0.32 -3.35
N HIS A 79 25.60 0.72 -3.48
CA HIS A 79 25.98 2.07 -3.05
C HIS A 79 26.19 2.17 -1.53
N MET A 80 25.34 1.52 -0.71
CA MET A 80 25.56 1.48 0.74
C MET A 80 26.89 0.79 1.11
N ARG A 81 27.30 -0.25 0.36
CA ARG A 81 28.60 -0.91 0.56
C ARG A 81 29.77 -0.04 0.09
N ALA A 82 29.60 0.72 -0.99
CA ALA A 82 30.62 1.65 -1.48
C ALA A 82 30.92 2.77 -0.47
N VAL A 83 29.87 3.39 0.09
CA VAL A 83 30.00 4.42 1.13
C VAL A 83 30.80 3.92 2.33
N SER A 84 30.58 2.67 2.76
CA SER A 84 31.32 2.08 3.90
C SER A 84 32.82 1.84 3.64
N ARG A 85 33.27 1.81 2.38
CA ARG A 85 34.68 1.57 2.02
C ARG A 85 35.48 2.87 1.87
N GLU A 86 34.84 3.94 1.41
CA GLU A 86 35.52 5.21 1.18
C GLU A 86 35.93 5.89 2.51
N GLU A 87 35.15 5.71 3.57
CA GLU A 87 35.51 6.18 4.93
C GLU A 87 36.60 5.33 5.62
N GLN A 88 36.98 4.17 5.06
CA GLN A 88 38.02 3.28 5.61
C GLN A 88 39.39 3.44 4.93
N LEU A 89 39.52 4.35 3.96
CA LEU A 89 40.73 4.56 3.16
C LEU A 89 41.38 5.93 3.39
N SER A 90 41.34 6.48 4.61
CA SER A 90 42.32 7.49 5.01
C SER A 90 43.56 6.79 5.56
N TRP A 91 44.54 6.54 4.70
CA TRP A 91 45.92 6.28 5.12
C TRP A 91 46.70 7.59 4.96
N ASP A 92 46.97 8.20 6.12
CA ASP A 92 48.02 9.15 6.50
C ASP A 92 48.32 10.40 5.63
N GLU A 93 48.25 11.56 6.29
CA GLU A 93 49.47 12.23 6.79
C GLU A 93 49.35 12.50 8.31
#